data_AF-A0A949IRY5-F1
#
_entry.id   AF-A0A949IRY5-F1
#
_cell.length_a   1.000
_cell.length_b   1.000
_cell.length_c   1.000
_cell.angle_alpha   90.00
_cell.angle_beta   90.00
_cell.angle_gamma   90.00
#
_symmetry.space_group_name_H-M   'P 1'
#
loop_
_entity.id
_entity.type
_entity.pdbx_description
1 polymer ?
#
loop_
_entity_poly.entity_id
_entity_poly.type
_entity_poly.pdbx_seq_one_letter_code
_entity_poly.pdbx_strand_id
1 'polypeptide(L)'
;MTDIATIPAAETARLAAAGATILDVRQPEEHAEQRLAAEHDFVPLGALDPDDFMLRRGLDRDAPVYILCRSGMRARKAAEKFAAAGYKNPAVVEGGILACAAAGIDIASDAATQDAPQPAAAPSSKAIPLERQVRIAAGALAALGTLLGHFSLPVFYLVPFFVGCGLVYAGVTDRCGMALFLLKMPWNKSSCGSAPAACAASCAGGLPKTPGKKDAAAKDGSGTGGCA
;
A
#
# COMPACT_ATOMS: atom_id res chain seq x y z
N MET A 1 -8.59 29.12 6.63
CA MET A 1 -8.90 27.69 6.38
C MET A 1 -9.95 27.69 5.31
N THR A 2 -9.66 27.15 4.13
CA THR A 2 -10.66 27.04 3.06
C THR A 2 -11.66 25.97 3.48
N ASP A 3 -12.95 26.32 3.51
CA ASP A 3 -14.02 25.36 3.76
C ASP A 3 -14.14 24.45 2.53
N ILE A 4 -13.56 23.26 2.64
CA ILE A 4 -13.59 22.24 1.60
C ILE A 4 -14.80 21.35 1.87
N ALA A 5 -15.69 21.26 0.89
CA ALA A 5 -16.86 20.39 0.97
C ALA A 5 -16.40 18.93 1.16
N THR A 6 -17.06 18.20 2.05
CA THR A 6 -16.78 16.79 2.31
C THR A 6 -18.06 16.00 2.04
N ILE A 7 -17.93 14.89 1.33
CA ILE A 7 -19.04 13.98 1.01
C ILE A 7 -18.84 12.63 1.70
N PRO A 8 -19.90 12.00 2.22
CA PRO A 8 -19.80 10.68 2.80
C PRO A 8 -19.49 9.65 1.72
N ALA A 9 -18.66 8.64 2.06
CA ALA A 9 -18.25 7.62 1.12
C ALA A 9 -19.41 6.89 0.44
N ALA A 10 -20.53 6.68 1.15
CA ALA A 10 -21.73 6.02 0.61
C ALA A 10 -22.34 6.75 -0.61
N GLU A 11 -22.22 8.07 -0.69
CA GLU A 11 -22.78 8.84 -1.81
C GLU A 11 -21.92 8.72 -3.09
N THR A 12 -20.66 8.28 -2.95
CA THR A 12 -19.72 8.12 -4.08
C THR A 12 -20.28 7.20 -5.16
N ALA A 13 -21.00 6.13 -4.79
CA ALA A 13 -21.62 5.22 -5.75
C ALA A 13 -22.71 5.90 -6.59
N ARG A 14 -23.53 6.75 -5.96
CA ARG A 14 -24.59 7.50 -6.65
C ARG A 14 -24.00 8.56 -7.58
N LEU A 15 -22.93 9.23 -7.15
CA LEU A 15 -22.20 10.19 -7.96
C LEU A 15 -21.55 9.53 -9.17
N ALA A 16 -20.92 8.38 -8.96
CA ALA A 16 -20.35 7.57 -10.03
C ALA A 16 -21.43 7.16 -11.05
N ALA A 17 -22.59 6.68 -10.59
CA ALA A 17 -23.71 6.31 -11.45
C ALA A 17 -24.30 7.52 -12.22
N ALA A 18 -24.19 8.73 -11.65
CA ALA A 18 -24.60 9.97 -12.30
C ALA A 18 -23.56 10.52 -13.30
N GLY A 19 -22.41 9.85 -13.47
CA GLY A 19 -21.33 10.31 -14.35
C GLY A 19 -20.54 11.49 -13.79
N ALA A 20 -20.53 11.67 -12.47
CA ALA A 20 -19.74 12.72 -11.84
C ALA A 20 -18.23 12.47 -12.00
N THR A 21 -17.44 13.55 -12.06
CA THR A 21 -15.98 13.44 -12.14
C THR A 21 -15.40 13.04 -10.78
N ILE A 22 -14.89 11.81 -10.71
CA ILE A 22 -14.19 11.28 -9.54
C ILE A 22 -12.70 11.22 -9.87
N LEU A 23 -11.88 11.85 -9.04
CA LEU A 23 -10.43 11.94 -9.19
C LEU A 23 -9.72 11.19 -8.06
N ASP A 24 -8.98 10.15 -8.39
CA ASP A 24 -8.11 9.43 -7.46
C ASP A 24 -6.70 10.02 -7.44
N VAL A 25 -6.26 10.51 -6.27
CA VAL A 25 -4.95 11.15 -6.06
C VAL A 25 -3.94 10.28 -5.33
N ARG A 26 -4.18 8.96 -5.25
CA ARG A 26 -3.26 7.99 -4.64
C ARG A 26 -2.01 7.76 -5.49
N GLN A 27 -1.08 6.96 -4.97
CA GLN A 27 0.09 6.55 -5.74
C GLN A 27 -0.27 5.44 -6.74
N PRO A 28 0.47 5.28 -7.84
CA PRO A 28 0.19 4.29 -8.88
C PRO A 28 0.12 2.85 -8.34
N GLU A 29 0.96 2.52 -7.36
CA GLU A 29 1.00 1.19 -6.76
C GLU A 29 -0.30 0.89 -6.01
N GLU A 30 -0.82 1.86 -5.25
CA GLU A 30 -2.09 1.72 -4.51
C GLU A 30 -3.30 1.67 -5.44
N HIS A 31 -3.25 2.37 -6.58
CA HIS A 31 -4.32 2.39 -7.58
C HIS A 31 -4.38 1.07 -8.36
N ALA A 32 -3.22 0.50 -8.69
CA ALA A 32 -3.11 -0.82 -9.31
C ALA A 32 -3.61 -1.94 -8.39
N GLU A 33 -3.34 -1.87 -7.09
CA GLU A 33 -3.83 -2.87 -6.13
C GLU A 33 -5.36 -2.86 -6.02
N GLN A 34 -5.95 -1.69 -5.84
CA GLN A 34 -7.38 -1.50 -5.63
C GLN A 34 -7.83 -0.15 -6.15
N ARG A 35 -8.90 -0.11 -6.94
CA ARG A 35 -9.50 1.12 -7.48
C ARG A 35 -11.02 1.00 -7.53
N LEU A 36 -11.71 2.13 -7.65
CA LEU A 36 -13.16 2.11 -7.89
C LEU A 36 -13.44 1.32 -9.19
N ALA A 37 -14.46 0.45 -9.17
CA ALA A 37 -14.89 -0.23 -10.39
C ALA A 37 -15.57 0.73 -11.36
N ALA A 38 -16.19 1.79 -10.83
CA ALA A 38 -16.77 2.85 -11.63
C ALA A 38 -15.71 3.66 -12.40
N GLU A 39 -16.14 4.35 -13.46
CA GLU A 39 -15.29 5.27 -14.20
C GLU A 39 -14.77 6.38 -13.27
N HIS A 40 -13.45 6.55 -13.25
CA HIS A 40 -12.77 7.57 -12.47
C HIS A 40 -11.44 7.93 -13.13
N ASP A 41 -11.03 9.17 -12.92
CA ASP A 41 -9.74 9.68 -13.36
C ASP A 41 -8.68 9.42 -12.30
N PHE A 42 -7.43 9.18 -12.72
CA PHE A 42 -6.31 8.92 -11.82
C PHE A 42 -5.15 9.89 -12.09
N VAL A 43 -4.80 10.70 -11.09
CA VAL A 43 -3.65 11.60 -11.15
C VAL A 43 -3.00 11.67 -9.75
N PRO A 44 -1.79 11.13 -9.56
CA PRO A 44 -1.12 11.17 -8.26
C PRO A 44 -0.98 12.59 -7.71
N LEU A 45 -1.16 12.77 -6.40
CA LEU A 45 -1.09 14.10 -5.76
C LEU A 45 0.20 14.89 -6.12
N GLY A 46 1.33 14.19 -6.28
CA GLY A 46 2.61 14.80 -6.63
C GLY A 46 2.66 15.37 -8.05
N ALA A 47 1.93 14.76 -8.98
CA ALA A 47 1.82 15.18 -10.38
C ALA A 47 0.55 15.98 -10.67
N LEU A 48 -0.35 16.12 -9.68
CA LEU A 48 -1.62 16.83 -9.84
C LEU A 48 -1.39 18.33 -10.02
N ASP A 49 -1.74 18.78 -11.23
CA ASP A 49 -1.97 20.16 -11.62
C ASP A 49 -3.48 20.36 -11.92
N PRO A 50 -4.19 21.18 -11.13
CA PRO A 50 -5.62 21.46 -11.33
C PRO A 50 -5.98 21.99 -12.72
N ASP A 51 -5.18 22.90 -13.28
CA ASP A 51 -5.50 23.56 -14.55
C ASP A 51 -5.38 22.57 -15.73
N ASP A 52 -4.32 21.77 -15.73
CA ASP A 52 -4.11 20.69 -16.72
C ASP A 52 -5.20 19.62 -16.64
N PHE A 53 -5.58 19.22 -15.42
CA PHE A 53 -6.64 18.24 -15.21
C PHE A 53 -7.99 18.70 -15.78
N MET A 54 -8.40 19.93 -15.46
CA MET A 54 -9.67 20.49 -15.90
C MET A 54 -9.70 20.68 -17.42
N LEU A 55 -8.57 21.10 -18.01
CA LEU A 55 -8.43 21.23 -19.46
C LEU A 55 -8.54 19.89 -20.18
N ARG A 56 -7.86 18.84 -19.69
CA ARG A 56 -7.91 17.49 -20.27
C ARG A 56 -9.31 16.90 -20.25
N ARG A 57 -10.06 17.13 -19.17
CA ARG A 57 -11.42 16.63 -19.03
C ARG A 57 -12.46 17.53 -19.70
N GLY A 58 -12.07 18.75 -20.10
CA GLY A 58 -12.96 19.73 -20.71
C GLY A 58 -14.02 20.25 -19.74
N LEU A 59 -13.67 20.38 -18.46
CA LEU A 59 -14.60 20.78 -17.39
C LEU A 59 -14.60 22.29 -17.19
N ASP A 60 -15.80 22.83 -16.94
CA ASP A 60 -15.97 24.22 -16.54
C ASP A 60 -15.37 24.48 -15.15
N ARG A 61 -15.00 25.74 -14.87
CA ARG A 61 -14.42 26.16 -13.57
C ARG A 61 -15.32 25.89 -12.36
N ASP A 62 -16.62 25.77 -12.58
CA ASP A 62 -17.62 25.50 -11.55
C ASP A 62 -18.06 24.02 -11.53
N ALA A 63 -17.47 23.16 -12.36
CA ALA A 63 -17.80 21.74 -12.35
C ALA A 63 -17.37 21.08 -11.01
N PRO A 64 -18.22 20.24 -10.40
CA PRO A 64 -17.87 19.55 -9.17
C PRO A 64 -16.83 18.45 -9.44
N VAL A 65 -15.74 18.46 -8.67
CA VAL A 65 -14.69 17.43 -8.74
C VAL A 65 -14.62 16.70 -7.40
N TYR A 66 -14.91 15.41 -7.41
CA TYR A 66 -14.92 14.57 -6.22
C TYR A 66 -13.57 13.87 -6.07
N ILE A 67 -12.82 14.21 -5.05
CA ILE A 67 -11.44 13.76 -4.86
C ILE A 67 -11.38 12.61 -3.87
N LEU A 68 -10.81 11.49 -4.32
CA LEU A 68 -10.63 10.27 -3.55
C LEU A 68 -9.15 10.07 -3.17
N CYS A 69 -8.95 9.53 -1.97
CA CYS A 69 -7.66 9.06 -1.48
C CYS A 69 -7.85 7.73 -0.74
N ARG A 70 -6.81 7.19 -0.12
CA ARG A 70 -6.91 6.04 0.79
C ARG A 70 -7.77 6.33 2.03
N SER A 71 -7.52 7.46 2.70
CA SER A 71 -8.17 7.83 3.97
C SER A 71 -8.64 9.30 4.04
N GLY A 72 -8.52 10.05 2.94
CA GLY A 72 -8.96 11.46 2.85
C GLY A 72 -7.86 12.52 3.02
N MET A 73 -6.73 12.21 3.68
CA MET A 73 -5.68 13.21 3.94
C MET A 73 -5.04 13.81 2.67
N ARG A 74 -4.75 13.00 1.66
CA ARG A 74 -4.21 13.52 0.38
C ARG A 74 -5.29 14.17 -0.48
N ALA A 75 -6.53 13.72 -0.36
CA ALA A 75 -7.66 14.34 -1.06
C ALA A 75 -7.88 15.77 -0.56
N ARG A 76 -7.74 16.03 0.74
CA ARG A 76 -7.78 17.39 1.29
C ARG A 76 -6.66 18.28 0.73
N LYS A 77 -5.43 17.77 0.66
CA LYS A 77 -4.31 18.49 0.03
C LYS A 77 -4.55 18.79 -1.46
N ALA A 78 -5.16 17.85 -2.18
CA ALA A 78 -5.54 18.07 -3.57
C ALA A 78 -6.64 19.13 -3.67
N ALA A 79 -7.67 19.09 -2.83
CA ALA A 79 -8.72 20.12 -2.79
C ALA A 79 -8.14 21.51 -2.45
N GLU A 80 -7.15 21.59 -1.57
CA GLU A 80 -6.41 22.84 -1.30
C GLU A 80 -5.68 23.36 -2.55
N LYS A 81 -5.07 22.46 -3.36
CA LYS A 81 -4.47 22.84 -4.66
C LYS A 81 -5.53 23.38 -5.62
N PHE A 82 -6.68 22.72 -5.75
CA PHE A 82 -7.79 23.19 -6.58
C PHE A 82 -8.29 24.56 -6.12
N ALA A 83 -8.45 24.77 -4.82
CA ALA A 83 -8.83 26.06 -4.26
C ALA A 83 -7.79 27.16 -4.53
N ALA A 84 -6.49 26.83 -4.44
CA ALA A 84 -5.40 27.75 -4.76
C ALA A 84 -5.38 28.16 -6.25
N ALA A 85 -5.80 27.26 -7.15
CA ALA A 85 -5.98 27.56 -8.57
C ALA A 85 -7.31 28.32 -8.87
N GLY A 86 -8.15 28.55 -7.85
CA GLY A 86 -9.38 29.33 -7.96
C GLY A 86 -10.62 28.52 -8.32
N TYR A 87 -10.56 27.19 -8.20
CA TYR A 87 -11.73 26.32 -8.34
C TYR A 87 -12.54 26.28 -7.04
N LYS A 88 -13.86 26.45 -7.16
CA LYS A 88 -14.75 26.62 -6.00
C LYS A 88 -15.41 25.33 -5.53
N ASN A 89 -15.48 24.32 -6.40
CA ASN A 89 -16.28 23.12 -6.17
C ASN A 89 -15.47 21.79 -6.04
N PRO A 90 -14.26 21.74 -5.44
CA PRO A 90 -13.67 20.45 -5.07
C PRO A 90 -14.35 19.89 -3.81
N ALA A 91 -14.80 18.64 -3.89
CA ALA A 91 -15.38 17.91 -2.77
C ALA A 91 -14.48 16.72 -2.40
N VAL A 92 -14.23 16.52 -1.12
CA VAL A 92 -13.41 15.41 -0.62
C VAL A 92 -14.30 14.24 -0.22
N VAL A 93 -13.96 13.04 -0.69
CA VAL A 93 -14.60 11.81 -0.21
C VAL A 93 -14.08 11.45 1.17
N GLU A 94 -14.97 11.50 2.16
CA GLU A 94 -14.65 11.19 3.55
C GLU A 94 -14.26 9.72 3.71
N GLY A 95 -13.19 9.44 4.44
CA GLY A 95 -12.70 8.08 4.67
C GLY A 95 -12.11 7.38 3.44
N GLY A 96 -12.17 8.00 2.26
CA GLY A 96 -11.52 7.54 1.04
C GLY A 96 -12.01 6.16 0.57
N ILE A 97 -11.15 5.46 -0.18
CA ILE A 97 -11.47 4.15 -0.77
C ILE A 97 -11.77 3.09 0.30
N LEU A 98 -11.21 3.21 1.51
CA LEU A 98 -11.49 2.29 2.61
C LEU A 98 -12.93 2.41 3.09
N ALA A 99 -13.45 3.64 3.19
CA ALA A 99 -14.84 3.88 3.53
C ALA A 99 -15.78 3.49 2.38
N CYS A 100 -15.36 3.67 1.12
CA CYS A 100 -16.11 3.16 -0.03
C CYS A 100 -16.22 1.63 0.01
N ALA A 101 -15.13 0.93 0.34
CA ALA A 101 -15.12 -0.52 0.51
C ALA A 101 -16.06 -0.97 1.65
N ALA A 102 -16.03 -0.26 2.78
CA ALA A 102 -16.89 -0.54 3.91
C ALA A 102 -18.38 -0.25 3.63
N ALA A 103 -18.67 0.71 2.75
CA ALA A 103 -20.01 1.02 2.28
C ALA A 103 -20.52 0.04 1.21
N GLY A 104 -19.74 -0.97 0.82
CA GLY A 104 -20.13 -1.96 -0.18
C GLY A 104 -20.07 -1.44 -1.62
N ILE A 105 -19.27 -0.41 -1.89
CA ILE A 105 -19.05 0.08 -3.25
C ILE A 105 -18.14 -0.89 -4.00
N ASP A 106 -18.47 -1.18 -5.25
CA ASP A 106 -17.66 -2.04 -6.11
C ASP A 106 -16.26 -1.47 -6.31
N ILE A 107 -15.27 -2.20 -5.81
CA ILE A 107 -13.85 -1.90 -5.99
C ILE A 107 -13.30 -2.93 -6.96
N ALA A 108 -12.86 -2.46 -8.12
CA ALA A 108 -12.05 -3.25 -9.01
C ALA A 108 -10.68 -3.41 -8.37
N SER A 109 -10.46 -4.57 -7.77
CA SER A 109 -9.12 -5.13 -7.67
C SER A 109 -8.84 -5.90 -8.94
N ASP A 110 -7.61 -5.87 -9.43
CA ASP A 110 -7.18 -6.73 -10.55
C ASP A 110 -7.28 -8.23 -10.17
N ALA A 111 -7.55 -8.52 -8.90
CA ALA A 111 -8.23 -9.73 -8.43
C ALA A 111 -9.75 -9.62 -8.66
N ALA A 112 -10.22 -9.75 -9.90
CA ALA A 112 -11.65 -9.75 -10.19
C ALA A 112 -12.34 -10.99 -9.58
N THR A 113 -13.42 -10.72 -8.85
CA THR A 113 -14.55 -11.60 -8.51
C THR A 113 -14.32 -12.66 -7.43
N GLN A 114 -14.83 -12.38 -6.21
CA GLN A 114 -15.61 -13.32 -5.40
C GLN A 114 -16.41 -12.54 -4.34
N ASP A 115 -17.67 -12.25 -4.71
CA ASP A 115 -18.91 -12.12 -3.92
C ASP A 115 -18.95 -11.35 -2.57
N ALA A 116 -19.90 -10.41 -2.48
CA ALA A 116 -20.23 -9.51 -1.37
C ALA A 116 -20.74 -10.22 -0.06
N PRO A 117 -21.30 -9.51 0.96
CA PRO A 117 -20.77 -8.51 1.92
C PRO A 117 -20.35 -9.07 3.32
N GLN A 118 -19.53 -8.29 4.04
CA GLN A 118 -18.89 -8.36 5.39
C GLN A 118 -19.63 -9.05 6.57
N PRO A 119 -18.95 -9.58 7.64
CA PRO A 119 -17.89 -8.87 8.38
C PRO A 119 -16.71 -9.72 8.94
N ALA A 120 -15.69 -8.99 9.43
CA ALA A 120 -14.55 -9.45 10.22
C ALA A 120 -13.50 -10.34 9.50
N ALA A 121 -12.45 -9.67 9.03
CA ALA A 121 -11.10 -10.19 8.88
C ALA A 121 -10.93 -11.49 8.05
N ALA A 122 -10.76 -11.35 6.73
CA ALA A 122 -10.00 -12.33 5.94
C ALA A 122 -9.47 -11.71 4.64
N PRO A 123 -8.19 -11.94 4.26
CA PRO A 123 -7.76 -11.76 2.88
C PRO A 123 -7.98 -13.06 2.08
N SER A 124 -8.53 -12.91 0.87
CA SER A 124 -8.68 -13.98 -0.12
C SER A 124 -7.52 -13.94 -1.12
N SER A 125 -6.78 -15.04 -1.22
CA SER A 125 -6.19 -15.53 -2.46
C SER A 125 -6.14 -17.05 -2.34
N LYS A 126 -6.23 -17.77 -3.46
CA LYS A 126 -6.28 -19.26 -3.49
C LYS A 126 -4.99 -19.96 -3.00
N ALA A 127 -4.08 -19.23 -2.37
CA ALA A 127 -2.98 -19.75 -1.60
C ALA A 127 -3.31 -19.62 -0.10
N ILE A 128 -3.19 -20.71 0.66
CA ILE A 128 -3.27 -20.64 2.12
C ILE A 128 -2.27 -19.57 2.56
N PRO A 129 -2.70 -18.54 3.32
CA PRO A 129 -1.79 -17.48 3.75
C PRO A 129 -0.61 -18.12 4.46
N LEU A 130 0.61 -17.68 4.10
CA LEU A 130 1.86 -18.31 4.56
C LEU A 130 1.88 -18.48 6.08
N GLU A 131 1.33 -17.52 6.82
CA GLU A 131 1.19 -17.56 8.27
C GLU A 131 0.34 -18.75 8.77
N ARG A 132 -0.72 -19.10 8.04
CA ARG A 132 -1.58 -20.25 8.33
C ARG A 132 -0.87 -21.56 7.97
N GLN A 133 -0.13 -21.60 6.87
CA GLN A 133 0.67 -22.77 6.50
C GLN A 133 1.74 -23.08 7.55
N VAL A 134 2.46 -22.06 8.02
CA VAL A 134 3.50 -22.20 9.04
C VAL A 134 2.90 -22.60 10.38
N ARG A 135 1.79 -21.99 10.79
CA ARG A 135 1.11 -22.31 12.05
C ARG A 135 0.59 -23.75 12.08
N ILE A 136 0.02 -24.22 10.96
CA ILE A 136 -0.47 -25.61 10.84
C ILE A 136 0.71 -26.60 10.84
N ALA A 137 1.79 -26.32 10.08
CA ALA A 137 2.94 -27.22 10.00
C ALA A 137 3.70 -27.32 11.33
N ALA A 138 3.99 -26.18 11.98
CA ALA A 138 4.65 -26.16 13.28
C ALA A 138 3.80 -26.83 14.36
N GLY A 139 2.49 -26.58 14.36
CA GLY A 139 1.54 -27.22 15.28
C GLY A 139 1.45 -28.73 15.08
N ALA A 140 1.35 -29.20 13.83
CA ALA A 140 1.29 -30.63 13.52
C ALA A 140 2.58 -31.36 13.91
N LEU A 141 3.75 -30.76 13.66
CA LEU A 141 5.04 -31.32 14.06
C LEU A 141 5.17 -31.42 15.59
N ALA A 142 4.76 -30.39 16.32
CA ALA A 142 4.82 -30.37 17.78
C ALA A 142 3.83 -31.38 18.40
N ALA A 143 2.60 -31.47 17.87
CA ALA A 143 1.59 -32.42 18.34
C ALA A 143 2.03 -33.87 18.09
N LEU A 144 2.55 -34.15 16.88
CA LEU A 144 3.05 -35.48 16.54
C LEU A 144 4.28 -35.85 17.39
N GLY A 145 5.24 -34.93 17.58
CA GLY A 145 6.40 -35.15 18.43
C GLY A 145 6.05 -35.44 19.89
N THR A 146 5.06 -34.72 20.43
CA THR A 146 4.56 -34.95 21.81
C THR A 146 3.86 -36.30 21.92
N LEU A 147 3.04 -36.67 20.93
CA LEU A 147 2.33 -37.95 20.91
C LEU A 147 3.30 -39.13 20.80
N LEU A 148 4.31 -39.05 19.93
CA LEU A 148 5.36 -40.07 19.80
C LEU A 148 6.25 -40.15 21.06
N GLY A 149 6.50 -39.02 21.73
CA GLY A 149 7.22 -38.99 23.02
C GLY A 149 6.48 -39.66 24.16
N HIS A 150 5.14 -39.60 24.14
CA HIS A 150 4.30 -40.27 25.13
C HIS A 150 4.37 -41.80 25.01
N PHE A 151 4.50 -42.35 23.80
CA PHE A 151 4.45 -43.80 23.57
C PHE A 151 5.82 -44.47 23.44
N SER A 152 6.86 -43.79 22.94
CA SER A 152 8.03 -44.53 22.44
C SER A 152 9.40 -44.13 23.01
N LEU A 153 9.71 -42.86 23.32
CA LEU A 153 10.99 -42.47 23.95
C LEU A 153 10.91 -41.02 24.51
N PRO A 154 11.41 -40.72 25.72
CA PRO A 154 11.37 -39.36 26.29
C PRO A 154 12.20 -38.34 25.49
N VAL A 155 13.12 -38.79 24.63
CA VAL A 155 13.90 -37.93 23.71
C VAL A 155 13.01 -37.17 22.72
N PHE A 156 11.84 -37.69 22.34
CA PHE A 156 10.97 -37.02 21.36
C PHE A 156 10.33 -35.73 21.88
N TYR A 157 10.31 -35.49 23.20
CA TYR A 157 9.91 -34.21 23.78
C TYR A 157 10.85 -33.05 23.41
N LEU A 158 12.08 -33.34 22.96
CA LEU A 158 12.99 -32.32 22.44
C LEU A 158 12.46 -31.64 21.17
N VAL A 159 11.67 -32.36 20.36
CA VAL A 159 11.08 -31.84 19.13
C VAL A 159 10.09 -30.70 19.40
N PRO A 160 9.00 -30.88 20.18
CA PRO A 160 8.09 -29.79 20.50
C PRO A 160 8.76 -28.69 21.36
N PHE A 161 9.72 -29.04 22.22
CA PHE A 161 10.46 -28.08 23.02
C PHE A 161 11.26 -27.11 22.15
N PHE A 162 12.04 -27.61 21.18
CA PHE A 162 12.85 -26.78 20.30
C PHE A 162 11.99 -25.95 19.33
N VAL A 163 10.90 -26.53 18.80
CA VAL A 163 9.93 -25.80 17.96
C VAL A 163 9.28 -24.64 18.74
N GLY A 164 8.88 -24.88 19.99
CA GLY A 164 8.30 -23.86 20.86
C GLY A 164 9.28 -22.72 21.16
N CYS A 165 10.52 -23.04 21.56
CA CYS A 165 11.57 -22.05 21.79
C CYS A 165 11.85 -21.21 20.52
N GLY A 166 11.89 -21.84 19.34
CA GLY A 166 12.08 -21.15 18.07
C GLY A 166 10.95 -20.17 17.73
N LEU A 167 9.69 -20.53 18.00
CA LEU A 167 8.53 -19.66 17.78
C LEU A 167 8.54 -18.45 18.72
N VAL A 168 8.89 -18.65 20.00
CA VAL A 168 9.04 -17.54 20.96
C VAL A 168 10.17 -16.61 20.55
N TYR A 169 11.34 -17.15 20.17
CA TYR A 169 12.47 -16.35 19.70
C TYR A 169 12.14 -15.55 18.42
N ALA A 170 11.44 -16.17 17.46
CA ALA A 170 10.97 -15.48 16.26
C ALA A 170 9.99 -14.35 16.57
N GLY A 171 9.09 -14.55 17.55
CA GLY A 171 8.17 -13.52 18.02
C GLY A 171 8.86 -12.36 18.74
N VAL A 172 9.92 -12.63 19.51
CA VAL A 172 10.68 -11.59 20.24
C VAL A 172 11.56 -10.76 19.31
N THR A 173 12.00 -11.33 18.19
CA THR A 173 12.97 -10.66 17.29
C THR A 173 12.36 -10.00 16.07
N ASP A 174 11.03 -10.11 15.89
CA ASP A 174 10.29 -9.67 14.69
C ASP A 174 10.95 -10.10 13.36
N ARG A 175 11.76 -11.16 13.41
CA ARG A 175 12.57 -11.67 12.30
C ARG A 175 12.03 -13.03 11.90
N CYS A 176 10.93 -13.03 11.16
CA CYS A 176 10.47 -14.20 10.43
C CYS A 176 11.45 -14.51 9.29
N GLY A 177 12.60 -15.11 9.60
CA GLY A 177 13.68 -15.41 8.64
C GLY A 177 13.24 -16.24 7.43
N MET A 178 12.13 -16.98 7.56
CA MET A 178 11.54 -17.74 6.48
C MET A 178 10.75 -16.87 5.48
N ALA A 179 10.15 -15.75 5.91
CA ALA A 179 9.48 -14.80 5.03
C ALA A 179 10.48 -14.10 4.10
N LEU A 180 11.65 -13.71 4.62
CA LEU A 180 12.75 -13.14 3.83
C LEU A 180 13.33 -14.14 2.81
N PHE A 181 13.36 -15.42 3.15
CA PHE A 181 13.83 -16.48 2.24
C PHE A 181 12.81 -16.79 1.12
N LEU A 182 11.51 -16.75 1.44
CA LEU A 182 10.43 -17.03 0.49
C LEU A 182 10.19 -15.90 -0.52
N LEU A 183 10.50 -14.65 -0.17
CA LEU A 183 10.55 -13.52 -1.11
C LEU A 183 11.59 -13.72 -2.22
N LYS A 184 12.58 -14.59 -2.01
CA LYS A 184 13.66 -14.88 -2.97
C LYS A 184 13.28 -15.94 -4.00
N MET A 185 12.17 -16.66 -3.81
CA MET A 185 11.86 -17.83 -4.61
C MET A 185 11.05 -17.48 -5.89
N PRO A 186 11.35 -18.13 -7.03
CA PRO A 186 10.97 -17.66 -8.37
C PRO A 186 9.46 -17.64 -8.66
N TRP A 187 8.65 -18.36 -7.91
CA TRP A 187 7.18 -18.36 -8.00
C TRP A 187 6.52 -17.11 -7.41
N ASN A 188 7.25 -16.27 -6.66
CA ASN A 188 6.78 -14.97 -6.19
C ASN A 188 7.17 -13.81 -7.11
N LYS A 189 7.74 -14.11 -8.29
CA LYS A 189 7.98 -13.12 -9.33
C LYS A 189 6.71 -13.00 -10.14
N SER A 190 5.99 -11.89 -9.98
CA SER A 190 4.88 -11.53 -10.87
C SER A 190 5.39 -11.57 -12.31
N SER A 191 4.87 -12.50 -13.10
CA SER A 191 5.08 -12.51 -14.54
C SER A 191 4.49 -11.20 -15.08
N CYS A 192 5.37 -10.24 -15.41
CA CYS A 192 5.01 -9.09 -16.22
C CYS A 192 4.65 -9.62 -17.61
N GLY A 193 3.38 -9.94 -17.79
CA GLY A 193 2.78 -10.28 -19.08
C GLY A 193 2.24 -9.00 -19.72
N SER A 194 2.90 -8.59 -20.81
CA SER A 194 2.41 -7.66 -21.85
C SER A 194 1.92 -6.27 -21.40
N ALA A 195 2.84 -5.30 -21.34
CA ALA A 195 2.53 -3.95 -21.79
C ALA A 195 2.92 -3.84 -23.28
N PRO A 196 2.14 -3.15 -24.14
CA PRO A 196 2.51 -2.93 -25.53
C PRO A 196 3.72 -1.98 -25.62
N ALA A 197 4.46 -2.12 -26.71
CA ALA A 197 5.73 -1.46 -27.00
C ALA A 197 5.63 0.07 -27.01
N ALA A 198 5.81 0.73 -25.86
CA ALA A 198 6.07 2.17 -25.79
C ALA A 198 7.01 2.59 -24.66
N CYS A 199 7.36 1.70 -23.71
CA CYS A 199 8.24 2.02 -22.59
C CYS A 199 9.51 1.14 -22.58
N ALA A 200 10.13 0.89 -23.74
CA ALA A 200 11.38 0.13 -23.83
C ALA A 200 12.64 1.01 -23.68
N ALA A 201 12.51 2.34 -23.56
CA ALA A 201 13.66 3.25 -23.65
C ALA A 201 14.28 3.69 -22.30
N SER A 202 13.68 3.39 -21.14
CA SER A 202 14.20 3.89 -19.85
C SER A 202 14.99 2.85 -19.02
N CYS A 203 15.09 1.60 -19.47
CA CYS A 203 15.76 0.54 -18.72
C CYS A 203 17.17 0.18 -19.21
N ALA A 204 17.70 0.90 -20.20
CA ALA A 204 19.07 0.73 -20.69
C ALA A 204 19.89 2.01 -20.48
N GLY A 205 20.23 2.30 -19.23
CA GLY A 205 21.12 3.40 -18.87
C GLY A 205 21.80 3.10 -17.54
N GLY A 206 23.07 2.70 -17.62
CA GLY A 206 23.86 2.24 -16.47
C GLY A 206 24.00 3.25 -15.34
N LEU A 207 24.33 2.69 -14.16
CA LEU A 207 24.79 3.38 -12.95
C LEU A 207 25.54 4.70 -13.23
N PRO A 208 25.11 5.84 -12.67
CA PRO A 208 26.03 6.90 -12.31
C PRO A 208 26.71 6.55 -10.97
N LYS A 209 28.04 6.41 -11.03
CA LYS A 209 28.95 6.35 -9.89
C LYS A 209 28.67 7.50 -8.92
N THR A 210 28.56 7.17 -7.65
CA THR A 210 28.62 8.10 -6.52
C THR A 210 29.99 8.82 -6.51
N PRO A 211 30.05 10.16 -6.43
CA PRO A 211 31.27 10.84 -6.02
C PRO A 211 31.39 10.76 -4.49
N GLY A 212 32.57 10.35 -4.04
CA GLY A 212 32.92 10.13 -2.64
C GLY A 212 32.74 11.37 -1.77
N LYS A 213 32.05 11.19 -0.65
CA LYS A 213 32.02 12.11 0.48
C LYS A 213 33.31 11.88 1.27
N LYS A 214 34.27 12.79 1.12
CA LYS A 214 35.44 12.89 2.00
C LYS A 214 35.00 13.37 3.37
N ASP A 215 35.62 12.76 4.36
CA ASP A 215 35.47 12.98 5.79
C ASP A 215 35.74 14.45 6.17
N ALA A 216 34.81 15.02 6.94
CA ALA A 216 35.07 16.20 7.76
C ALA A 216 34.72 15.81 9.20
N ALA A 217 35.72 15.27 9.89
CA ALA A 217 35.70 15.07 11.32
C ALA A 217 35.79 16.43 12.01
N ALA A 218 34.75 16.77 12.76
CA ALA A 218 34.80 17.80 13.78
C ALA A 218 35.77 17.33 14.89
N LYS A 219 36.77 18.17 15.19
CA LYS A 219 37.61 18.03 16.38
C LYS A 219 37.54 19.33 17.14
N ASP A 220 36.96 19.25 18.33
CA ASP A 220 37.05 20.25 19.38
C ASP A 220 38.51 20.42 19.83
N GLY A 221 38.91 21.65 20.17
CA GLY A 221 40.25 21.92 20.67
C GLY A 221 40.52 23.40 20.88
N SER A 222 40.24 23.86 22.10
CA SER A 222 40.68 25.11 22.71
C SER A 222 42.17 25.45 22.53
N GLY A 223 42.49 26.75 22.47
CA GLY A 223 43.65 27.27 23.21
C GLY A 223 44.68 28.14 22.46
N THR A 224 44.72 29.42 22.87
CA THR A 224 45.92 30.23 23.18
C THR A 224 46.83 30.81 22.07
N GLY A 225 46.98 32.15 22.14
CA GLY A 225 48.21 32.95 21.88
C GLY A 225 48.60 33.13 20.41
N GLY A 226 48.93 34.31 19.88
CA GLY A 226 49.48 35.53 20.46
C GLY A 226 50.63 36.00 19.55
N CYS A 227 50.64 37.30 19.20
CA CYS A 227 51.75 38.13 18.70
C CYS A 227 52.80 37.55 17.73
N ALA A 228 52.90 38.13 16.53
CA ALA A 228 53.96 39.06 16.10
C ALA A 228 53.80 39.39 14.61
#